data_AF-A0A0K8Q2W7-F1
#
_entry.id   AF-A0A0K8Q2W7-F1
#
_cell.length_a   1.000
_cell.length_b   1.000
_cell.length_c   1.000
_cell.angle_alpha   90.00
_cell.angle_beta   90.00
_cell.angle_gamma   90.00
#
_symmetry.space_group_name_H-M   'P 1'
#
loop_
_entity.id
_entity.type
_entity.pdbx_description
1 polymer ?
#
loop_
_entity_poly.entity_id
_entity_poly.type
_entity_poly.pdbx_seq_one_letter_code
_entity_poly.pdbx_strand_id
1 'polypeptide(L)'
;MFFLAIIQLTLVLHVRNTLIDAAASGARYGTLADRNAADARDRTRELIVTALNADFALDVSTSEVLFEGARTLEVTVRAPWPVIGLIGPREALEVKGHAAVQP
;
A
#
# COMPACT_ATOMS: atom_id res chain seq x y z
N MET A 1 -13.16 -27.40 5.95
CA MET A 1 -13.56 -26.07 5.43
C MET A 1 -12.95 -24.92 6.23
N PHE A 2 -13.08 -24.90 7.56
CA PHE A 2 -12.52 -23.85 8.43
C PHE A 2 -11.00 -23.64 8.32
N PHE A 3 -10.21 -24.72 8.19
CA PHE A 3 -8.76 -24.60 8.01
C PHE A 3 -8.39 -23.72 6.80
N LEU A 4 -8.99 -23.97 5.63
CA LEU A 4 -8.77 -23.15 4.45
C LEU A 4 -9.25 -21.72 4.66
N ALA A 5 -10.39 -21.52 5.34
CA ALA A 5 -10.88 -20.17 5.65
C ALA A 5 -9.89 -19.38 6.53
N ILE A 6 -9.25 -20.03 7.50
CA ILE A 6 -8.21 -19.41 8.33
C ILE A 6 -6.98 -19.06 7.48
N ILE A 7 -6.50 -19.99 6.64
CA ILE A 7 -5.38 -19.74 5.72
C ILE A 7 -5.67 -18.54 4.81
N GLN A 8 -6.87 -18.49 4.22
CA GLN A 8 -7.31 -17.38 3.37
C GLN A 8 -7.32 -16.05 4.13
N LEU A 9 -7.92 -16.04 5.33
CA LEU A 9 -7.95 -14.85 6.17
C LEU A 9 -6.53 -14.37 6.52
N THR A 10 -5.66 -15.29 6.95
CA THR A 10 -4.27 -14.97 7.26
C THR A 10 -3.54 -14.40 6.06
N LEU A 11 -3.71 -14.98 4.87
CA LEU A 11 -3.07 -14.49 3.64
C LEU A 11 -3.57 -13.09 3.26
N VAL A 12 -4.89 -12.86 3.33
CA VAL A 12 -5.49 -11.54 3.07
C VAL A 12 -4.95 -10.49 4.03
N LEU A 13 -4.91 -10.79 5.33
CA LEU A 13 -4.39 -9.88 6.33
C LEU A 13 -2.89 -9.64 6.15
N HIS A 14 -2.12 -10.68 5.85
CA HIS A 14 -0.69 -10.56 5.58
C HIS A 14 -0.43 -9.59 4.42
N VAL A 15 -1.06 -9.80 3.26
CA VAL A 15 -0.89 -8.91 2.11
C VAL A 15 -1.36 -7.49 2.43
N ARG A 16 -2.55 -7.30 3.01
CA ARG A 16 -3.06 -5.97 3.34
C ARG A 16 -2.12 -5.22 4.27
N ASN A 17 -1.60 -5.89 5.30
CA ASN A 17 -0.67 -5.27 6.25
C ASN A 17 0.67 -4.93 5.58
N THR A 18 1.21 -5.82 4.74
CA THR A 18 2.42 -5.56 3.96
C THR A 18 2.25 -4.36 3.02
N LEU A 19 1.10 -4.22 2.36
CA LEU A 19 0.84 -3.08 1.47
C LEU A 19 0.68 -1.77 2.26
N ILE A 20 0.03 -1.78 3.43
CA ILE A 20 -0.07 -0.61 4.32
C ILE A 20 1.33 -0.16 4.77
N ASP A 21 2.17 -1.12 5.19
CA ASP A 21 3.54 -0.85 5.62
C ASP A 21 4.39 -0.25 4.49
N ALA A 22 4.29 -0.80 3.28
CA ALA A 22 4.98 -0.27 2.10
C ALA A 22 4.50 1.14 1.74
N ALA A 23 3.18 1.39 1.76
CA ALA A 23 2.60 2.70 1.47
C ALA A 23 3.03 3.76 2.51
N ALA A 24 3.01 3.42 3.80
CA ALA A 24 3.45 4.32 4.86
C ALA A 24 4.96 4.61 4.78
N SER A 25 5.77 3.60 4.48
CA SER A 25 7.21 3.76 4.29
C SER A 25 7.54 4.60 3.06
N GLY A 26 6.83 4.41 1.95
CA GLY A 26 6.97 5.23 0.75
C GLY A 26 6.54 6.68 0.99
N ALA A 27 5.43 6.91 1.69
CA ALA A 27 5.00 8.25 2.09
C ALA A 27 6.10 8.95 2.90
N ARG A 28 6.63 8.30 3.93
CA ARG A 28 7.74 8.84 4.76
C ARG A 28 8.98 9.14 3.92
N TYR A 29 9.28 8.30 2.94
CA TYR A 29 10.40 8.51 2.04
C TYR A 29 10.21 9.75 1.17
N GLY A 30 9.01 9.97 0.61
CA GLY A 30 8.72 11.15 -0.21
C GLY A 30 8.64 12.47 0.55
N THR A 31 8.50 12.44 1.87
CA THR A 31 8.53 13.64 2.72
C THR A 31 9.93 14.08 3.15
N LEU A 32 10.98 13.36 2.76
CA LEU A 32 12.36 13.77 3.02
C LEU A 32 12.72 15.02 2.19
N ALA A 33 13.65 15.84 2.68
CA ALA A 33 13.96 17.17 2.14
C ALA A 33 14.27 17.20 0.62
N ASP A 34 14.94 16.17 0.10
CA ASP A 34 15.32 16.06 -1.31
C ASP A 34 14.42 15.10 -2.11
N ARG A 35 13.25 14.75 -1.58
CA ARG A 35 12.33 13.79 -2.16
C ARG A 35 10.99 14.42 -2.49
N ASN A 36 10.26 13.75 -3.37
CA ASN A 36 8.96 14.20 -3.81
C ASN A 36 7.96 13.03 -3.88
N ALA A 37 6.74 13.33 -4.32
CA ALA A 37 5.68 12.34 -4.49
C ALA A 37 6.03 11.21 -5.48
N ALA A 38 6.82 11.49 -6.53
CA ALA A 38 7.27 10.46 -7.47
C ALA A 38 8.28 9.50 -6.81
N ASP A 39 9.22 10.01 -6.02
CA ASP A 39 10.13 9.19 -5.21
C ASP A 39 9.37 8.27 -4.24
N ALA A 40 8.31 8.77 -3.59
CA ALA A 40 7.44 7.96 -2.74
C ALA A 40 6.76 6.82 -3.50
N ARG A 41 6.20 7.11 -4.67
CA ARG A 41 5.56 6.10 -5.52
C ARG A 41 6.56 5.01 -5.89
N ASP A 42 7.72 5.40 -6.40
CA ASP A 42 8.72 4.47 -6.92
C ASP A 42 9.29 3.61 -5.77
N ARG A 43 9.55 4.21 -4.59
CA ARG A 43 9.95 3.48 -3.39
C ARG A 43 8.88 2.51 -2.90
N THR A 44 7.61 2.93 -2.90
CA THR A 44 6.49 2.04 -2.53
C THR A 44 6.43 0.82 -3.44
N ARG A 45 6.57 1.03 -4.77
CA ARG A 45 6.59 -0.07 -5.75
C ARG A 45 7.73 -1.04 -5.47
N GLU A 46 8.94 -0.53 -5.21
CA GLU A 46 10.10 -1.36 -4.88
C GLU A 46 9.88 -2.22 -3.63
N LEU A 47 9.33 -1.62 -2.56
CA LEU A 47 9.01 -2.33 -1.32
C LEU A 47 7.97 -3.43 -1.54
N ILE A 48 6.90 -3.14 -2.29
CA ILE A 48 5.86 -4.13 -2.62
C ILE A 48 6.43 -5.27 -3.46
N VAL A 49 7.19 -4.96 -4.51
CA VAL A 49 7.82 -5.97 -5.39
C VAL A 49 8.74 -6.89 -4.58
N THR A 50 9.49 -6.32 -3.64
CA THR A 50 10.43 -7.09 -2.80
C THR A 50 9.72 -7.99 -1.81
N ALA A 51 8.64 -7.52 -1.19
CA ALA A 51 7.92 -8.27 -0.15
C ALA A 51 6.89 -9.27 -0.73
N LEU A 52 6.33 -8.96 -1.91
CA LEU A 52 5.30 -9.74 -2.58
C LEU A 52 5.74 -10.07 -4.02
N ASN A 53 5.16 -9.39 -5.02
CA ASN A 53 5.53 -9.49 -6.43
C ASN A 53 5.07 -8.22 -7.18
N ALA A 54 5.39 -8.12 -8.48
CA ALA A 54 5.09 -6.96 -9.30
C ALA A 54 3.59 -6.71 -9.55
N ASP A 55 2.74 -7.73 -9.50
CA ASP A 55 1.30 -7.59 -9.75
C ASP A 55 0.60 -6.76 -8.66
N PHE A 56 1.11 -6.82 -7.42
CA PHE A 56 0.60 -6.00 -6.31
C PHE A 56 1.06 -4.54 -6.37
N ALA A 57 2.03 -4.22 -7.23
CA ALA A 57 2.61 -2.88 -7.35
C ALA A 57 2.13 -2.12 -8.59
N LEU A 58 1.16 -2.65 -9.35
CA LEU A 58 0.76 -2.09 -10.64
C LEU A 58 0.11 -0.70 -10.51
N ASP A 59 -0.78 -0.52 -9.55
CA ASP A 59 -1.47 0.75 -9.28
C ASP A 59 -1.03 1.32 -7.93
N VAL A 60 -0.10 2.27 -8.00
CA VAL A 60 0.39 3.07 -6.87
C VAL A 60 0.30 4.53 -7.27
N SER A 61 -0.43 5.30 -6.47
CA SER A 61 -0.62 6.74 -6.68
C SER A 61 -0.28 7.50 -5.41
N THR A 62 0.06 8.78 -5.58
CA THR A 62 0.42 9.68 -4.49
C THR A 62 -0.38 10.96 -4.60
N SER A 63 -0.82 11.49 -3.47
CA SER A 63 -1.48 12.78 -3.39
C SER A 63 -0.98 13.55 -2.17
N GLU A 64 -0.90 14.87 -2.28
CA GLU A 64 -0.77 15.70 -1.10
C GLU A 64 -2.16 16.01 -0.55
N VAL A 65 -2.34 15.73 0.74
CA VAL A 65 -3.59 15.94 1.45
C VAL A 65 -3.33 16.76 2.70
N LEU A 66 -4.33 17.52 3.14
CA LEU A 66 -4.32 18.12 4.47
C LEU A 66 -4.94 17.11 5.44
N PHE A 67 -4.13 16.52 6.30
CA PHE A 67 -4.58 15.55 7.30
C PHE A 67 -4.36 16.15 8.69
N GLU A 68 -5.43 16.30 9.46
CA GLU A 68 -5.42 16.91 10.80
C GLU A 68 -4.70 18.27 10.87
N GLY A 69 -4.80 19.08 9.79
CA GLY A 69 -4.18 20.40 9.71
C GLY A 69 -2.70 20.40 9.29
N ALA A 70 -2.10 19.23 9.07
CA ALA A 70 -0.73 19.09 8.56
C ALA A 70 -0.73 18.70 7.08
N ARG A 71 0.13 19.34 6.28
CA ARG A 71 0.39 18.92 4.90
C ARG A 71 1.00 17.53 4.95
N THR A 72 0.37 16.57 4.28
CA THR A 72 0.67 15.15 4.40
C THR A 72 0.76 14.54 3.02
N LEU A 73 1.76 13.72 2.77
CA LEU A 73 1.83 12.89 1.58
C LEU A 73 1.05 11.59 1.84
N GLU A 74 0.00 11.34 1.06
CA GLU A 74 -0.75 10.10 1.03
C GLU A 74 -0.27 9.24 -0.15
N VAL A 75 0.06 7.98 0.11
CA VAL A 75 0.31 6.96 -0.89
C VAL A 75 -0.88 6.01 -0.89
N THR A 76 -1.52 5.83 -2.04
CA THR A 76 -2.63 4.88 -2.23
C THR A 76 -2.17 3.74 -3.14
N VAL A 77 -2.40 2.51 -2.70
CA VAL A 77 -2.08 1.29 -3.44
C VAL A 77 -3.37 0.53 -3.71
N ARG A 78 -3.61 0.18 -4.98
CA ARG A 78 -4.70 -0.71 -5.39
C ARG A 78 -4.12 -2.00 -5.95
N ALA A 79 -4.49 -3.11 -5.36
CA ALA A 79 -3.90 -4.41 -5.65
C ALA A 79 -4.96 -5.51 -5.72
N PRO A 80 -4.70 -6.64 -6.42
CA PRO A 80 -5.63 -7.76 -6.44
C PRO A 80 -5.80 -8.37 -5.04
N TRP A 81 -6.98 -8.92 -4.75
CA TRP A 81 -7.16 -9.73 -3.52
C TRP A 81 -6.37 -11.03 -3.63
N PRO A 82 -5.64 -11.44 -2.58
CA PRO A 82 -4.86 -12.68 -2.58
C PRO A 82 -5.75 -13.89 -2.22
N VAL A 83 -6.92 -14.01 -2.85
CA VAL A 83 -7.87 -15.09 -2.58
C VAL A 83 -7.70 -16.23 -3.58
N ILE A 84 -7.82 -17.47 -3.10
CA ILE A 84 -7.71 -18.69 -3.92
C ILE A 84 -9.13 -19.20 -4.23
N GLY A 85 -9.55 -19.15 -5.50
CA GLY A 85 -10.82 -19.74 -5.99
C GLY A 85 -11.92 -18.74 -6.39
N LEU A 86 -13.16 -19.24 -6.54
CA LEU A 86 -14.36 -18.52 -7.05
C LEU A 86 -15.03 -17.55 -6.07
N ILE A 87 -14.52 -17.40 -4.84
CA ILE A 87 -15.17 -16.66 -3.73
C ILE A 87 -14.35 -15.42 -3.37
N GLY A 88 -14.12 -14.55 -4.36
CA GLY A 88 -13.41 -13.29 -4.18
C GLY A 88 -14.18 -12.12 -4.80
N PRO A 89 -14.34 -10.99 -4.11
CA PRO A 89 -14.80 -9.77 -4.77
C PRO A 89 -13.86 -9.44 -5.92
N ARG A 90 -14.42 -9.07 -7.08
CA ARG A 90 -13.64 -8.65 -8.27
C ARG A 90 -12.97 -7.29 -8.07
N GLU A 91 -13.40 -6.55 -7.05
CA GLU A 91 -12.90 -5.22 -6.71
C GLU A 91 -11.47 -5.32 -6.15
N ALA A 92 -10.62 -4.32 -6.36
CA ALA A 92 -9.26 -4.31 -5.85
C ALA A 92 -9.21 -4.02 -4.34
N LEU A 93 -8.22 -4.57 -3.65
CA LEU A 93 -7.84 -4.14 -2.30
C LEU A 93 -7.20 -2.75 -2.39
N GLU A 94 -7.80 -1.75 -1.76
CA GLU A 94 -7.21 -0.41 -1.62
C GLU A 94 -6.63 -0.22 -0.21
N VAL A 95 -5.39 0.24 -0.14
CA VAL A 95 -4.74 0.66 1.11
C VAL A 95 -4.11 2.03 0.97
N LYS A 96 -3.94 2.71 2.11
CA LYS A 96 -3.36 4.05 2.17
C LYS A 96 -2.29 4.12 3.25
N GLY A 97 -1.25 4.89 2.97
CA GLY A 97 -0.20 5.24 3.92
C GLY A 97 0.06 6.74 3.91
N HIS A 98 0.39 7.31 5.06
CA HIS A 98 0.49 8.76 5.26
C HIS A 98 1.79 9.14 5.95
N ALA A 99 2.34 10.30 5.55
CA ALA A 99 3.44 10.94 6.25
C ALA A 99 3.31 12.47 6.21
N ALA A 100 3.46 13.11 7.37
CA ALA A 100 3.43 14.56 7.45
C ALA A 100 4.69 15.17 6.82
N VAL A 101 4.50 16.19 5.98
CA VAL A 101 5.57 17.03 5.45
C VAL A 101 5.98 17.98 6.56
N GLN A 102 7.22 17.87 7.01
CA GLN A 102 7.76 18.77 8.03
C GLN A 102 8.11 20.12 7.36
N PRO A 103 7.68 21.26 7.93
CA PRO A 103 7.90 22.59 7.35
C PRO A 103 9.37 23.03 7.39
#